data_AF-A0A524KBE8-F1
#
_entry.id   AF-A0A524KBE8-F1
#
_cell.length_a   1.000
_cell.length_b   1.000
_cell.length_c   1.000
_cell.angle_alpha   90.00
_cell.angle_beta   90.00
_cell.angle_gamma   90.00
#
_symmetry.space_group_name_H-M   'P 1'
#
loop_
_entity.id
_entity.type
_entity.pdbx_description
1 polymer ?
#
loop_
_entity_poly.entity_id
_entity_poly.type
_entity_poly.pdbx_seq_one_letter_code
_entity_poly.pdbx_strand_id
1 'polypeptide(L)' 'MIELTKLNGDTFWLNPHQIEYIERTPDTTIIMLSGKRIVVKESLAVLRQRIVDYRREIGAFKNEE' A
#
# COMPACT_ATOMS: atom_id res chain seq x y z
N MET A 1 -6.09 -6.47 -0.27
CA MET A 1 -5.81 -5.26 -1.07
C MET A 1 -5.95 -4.08 -0.13
N ILE A 2 -5.22 -2.98 -0.33
CA ILE A 2 -5.39 -1.75 0.46
C ILE A 2 -5.95 -0.65 -0.44
N GLU A 3 -6.97 0.07 0.02
CA GLU A 3 -7.49 1.24 -0.70
C GLU A 3 -6.55 2.43 -0.52
N LEU A 4 -6.32 3.20 -1.58
CA LEU A 4 -5.45 4.38 -1.62
C LEU A 4 -6.06 5.45 -2.51
N THR A 5 -5.59 6.68 -2.35
CA THR A 5 -6.09 7.84 -3.07
C THR A 5 -4.98 8.49 -3.88
N LYS A 6 -5.17 8.61 -5.20
CA LYS A 6 -4.25 9.37 -6.05
C LYS A 6 -4.36 10.87 -5.74
N LEU A 7 -3.37 11.65 -6.21
CA LEU A 7 -3.40 13.11 -6.06
C LEU A 7 -4.62 13.78 -6.71
N ASN A 8 -5.13 13.21 -7.82
CA ASN A 8 -6.33 13.70 -8.50
C ASN A 8 -7.65 13.38 -7.75
N GLY A 9 -7.61 12.63 -6.65
CA GLY A 9 -8.78 12.26 -5.86
C GLY A 9 -9.38 10.89 -6.19
N ASP A 10 -8.93 10.22 -7.26
CA ASP A 10 -9.41 8.89 -7.58
C ASP A 10 -8.94 7.87 -6.54
N THR A 11 -9.87 7.06 -6.06
CA THR A 11 -9.56 5.91 -5.20
C THR A 11 -9.23 4.68 -6.04
N PHE A 12 -8.33 3.85 -5.53
CA PHE A 12 -7.97 2.58 -6.16
C PHE A 12 -7.48 1.59 -5.12
N TRP A 13 -7.54 0.30 -5.47
CA TRP A 13 -7.07 -0.78 -4.62
C TRP A 13 -5.69 -1.27 -5.09
N LEU A 14 -4.75 -1.32 -4.16
CA LEU A 14 -3.37 -1.74 -4.40
C LEU A 14 -3.08 -3.09 -3.73
N ASN A 15 -2.29 -3.93 -4.40
CA ASN A 15 -1.70 -5.13 -3.79
C ASN A 15 -0.40 -4.76 -3.05
N PRO A 16 -0.37 -4.77 -1.71
CA PRO A 16 0.83 -4.38 -0.98
C PRO A 16 1.98 -5.40 -1.05
N HIS A 17 1.73 -6.64 -1.50
CA HIS A 17 2.80 -7.62 -1.72
C HIS A 17 3.67 -7.32 -2.93
N GLN A 18 3.19 -6.47 -3.85
CA GLN A 18 3.93 -6.09 -5.05
C GLN A 18 4.64 -4.74 -4.89
N ILE A 19 4.61 -4.16 -3.69
CA ILE A 19 5.37 -2.95 -3.38
C ILE A 19 6.84 -3.34 -3.20
N GLU A 20 7.72 -2.65 -3.90
CA GLU A 20 9.17 -2.79 -3.75
C GLU A 20 9.66 -1.89 -2.61
N TYR A 21 9.37 -0.59 -2.69
CA TYR A 21 9.63 0.38 -1.63
C TYR A 21 8.68 1.58 -1.73
N ILE A 22 8.66 2.39 -0.66
CA ILE A 22 7.87 3.62 -0.56
C ILE A 22 8.82 4.73 -0.17
N GLU A 23 8.76 5.86 -0.89
CA GLU A 23 9.55 7.05 -0.60
C GLU A 23 8.64 8.27 -0.42
N ARG A 24 9.17 9.32 0.22
CA ARG A 24 8.43 10.57 0.42
C ARG A 24 9.28 11.76 -0.02
N THR A 25 8.93 12.32 -1.18
CA THR A 25 9.64 13.47 -1.74
C THR A 25 8.77 14.25 -2.75
N PRO A 26 8.24 15.44 -2.43
CA PRO A 26 7.64 15.84 -1.14
C PRO A 26 6.39 15.02 -0.78
N ASP A 27 5.75 14.45 -1.80
CA ASP A 27 4.58 13.56 -1.72
C ASP A 27 5.00 12.09 -1.58
N THR A 28 4.06 11.24 -1.20
CA THR A 28 4.33 9.81 -1.01
C THR A 28 4.25 9.07 -2.33
N THR A 29 5.35 8.41 -2.73
CA THR A 29 5.44 7.61 -3.95
C THR A 29 5.65 6.15 -3.61
N ILE A 30 4.82 5.28 -4.20
CA ILE A 30 4.90 3.83 -4.09
C ILE A 30 5.54 3.30 -5.36
N ILE A 31 6.62 2.53 -5.21
CA ILE A 31 7.31 1.86 -6.30
C ILE A 31 6.95 0.39 -6.24
N MET A 32 6.42 -0.11 -7.35
CA MET A 32 6.02 -1.52 -7.50
C MET A 32 7.17 -2.33 -8.08
N LEU A 33 7.21 -3.63 -7.80
CA LEU A 33 8.17 -4.58 -8.39
C LEU A 33 8.13 -4.62 -9.92
N SER A 34 7.02 -4.17 -10.53
CA SER A 34 6.89 -4.02 -11.99
C SER A 34 7.57 -2.77 -12.54
N GLY A 35 8.18 -1.93 -11.71
CA GLY A 35 8.69 -0.60 -12.06
C GLY A 35 7.62 0.49 -12.10
N LYS A 36 6.33 0.17 -11.92
CA LYS A 36 5.25 1.16 -11.87
C LYS A 36 5.40 2.06 -10.64
N ARG A 37 5.30 3.37 -10.85
CA ARG A 37 5.33 4.38 -9.78
C ARG A 37 3.95 5.00 -9.60
N ILE A 38 3.51 5.13 -8.35
CA ILE A 38 2.19 5.67 -8.02
C ILE A 38 2.33 6.68 -6.90
N VAL A 39 1.88 7.91 -7.17
CA VAL A 39 1.87 8.99 -6.17
C VAL A 39 0.50 9.02 -5.48
N VAL A 40 0.51 9.05 -4.15
CA VAL A 40 -0.69 8.93 -3.32
C VAL A 40 -0.77 10.04 -2.27
N LYS A 41 -1.98 10.33 -1.79
CA LYS A 41 -2.23 11.34 -0.74
C LYS A 41 -1.92 10.82 0.65
N GLU A 42 -1.94 9.51 0.84
CA GLU A 42 -1.68 8.89 2.14
C GLU A 42 -0.25 9.16 2.63
N SER A 43 -0.12 9.36 3.94
CA SER A 43 1.19 9.45 4.59
C SER A 43 1.80 8.06 4.80
N LEU A 44 3.12 8.01 4.99
CA LEU A 44 3.83 6.76 5.31
C LEU A 44 3.23 6.03 6.53
N ALA A 45 2.75 6.77 7.54
CA ALA A 45 2.13 6.18 8.72
C ALA A 45 0.82 5.45 8.38
N VAL A 46 -0.04 6.08 7.57
CA VAL A 46 -1.30 5.49 7.12
C VAL A 46 -1.04 4.27 6.24
N LEU A 47 -0.11 4.38 5.29
CA LEU A 47 0.28 3.25 4.43
C LEU A 47 0.78 2.08 5.25
N ARG A 48 1.68 2.32 6.21
CA ARG A 48 2.22 1.29 7.10
C ARG A 48 1.11 0.59 7.87
N GLN A 49 0.18 1.35 8.45
CA GLN A 49 -0.93 0.79 9.20
C GLN A 49 -1.81 -0.12 8.32
N ARG A 50 -2.25 0.38 7.15
CA ARG A 50 -3.05 -0.39 6.20
C ARG A 50 -2.34 -1.67 5.72
N ILE A 51 -1.03 -1.62 5.50
CA ILE A 51 -0.24 -2.80 5.11
C ILE A 51 -0.16 -3.81 6.26
N VAL A 52 0.04 -3.36 7.49
CA VAL A 52 0.08 -4.23 8.68
C VAL A 52 -1.27 -4.88 8.91
N ASP A 53 -2.36 -4.13 8.83
CA ASP A 53 -3.71 -4.65 9.01
C ASP A 53 -4.07 -5.68 7.94
N TYR A 54 -3.80 -5.36 6.67
CA TYR A 54 -3.96 -6.33 5.58
C TYR A 54 -3.14 -7.62 5.80
N ARG A 55 -1.88 -7.51 6.25
CA ARG A 55 -1.03 -8.68 6.54
C ARG A 55 -1.57 -9.51 7.71
N ARG A 56 -2.15 -8.86 8.72
CA ARG A 56 -2.80 -9.55 9.84
C ARG A 56 -4.04 -10.29 9.37
N GLU A 57 -4.87 -9.67 8.55
CA GLU A 57 -6.10 -10.28 8.00
C GLU A 57 -5.79 -11.53 7.19
N ILE A 58 -4.85 -11.47 6.25
CA ILE A 58 -4.50 -12.63 5.43
C ILE A 58 -3.67 -13.68 6.19
N GLY A 59 -2.91 -13.26 7.20
CA GLY A 59 -2.06 -14.11 8.02
C GLY A 59 -2.82 -14.82 9.15
N ALA A 60 -3.99 -14.29 9.53
CA ALA A 60 -4.89 -14.92 10.50
C ALA A 60 -5.44 -16.28 10.01
N PHE A 61 -5.39 -16.55 8.70
CA PHE A 61 -5.79 -17.83 8.09
C PHE A 61 -4.70 -18.92 8.14
N LYS A 62 -3.60 -18.73 8.89
CA LYS A 62 -2.54 -19.76 9.01
C LYS A 62 -2.81 -20.87 10.03
N ASN A 63 -3.96 -20.89 10.68
CA ASN A 63 -4.32 -21.95 11.64
C ASN A 63 -5.70 -22.53 11.32
N GLU A 64 -5.82 -23.25 10.22
CA GLU A 64 -6.73 -24.40 10.15
C GLU A 64 -5.84 -25.60 9.83
N GLU A 65 -5.78 -26.51 10.80
CA GLU A 65 -4.98 -27.75 10.80
C GLU A 65 -5.32 -28.70 9.66
#